data_AF-A0A920QMX0-F1
#
_entry.id   AF-A0A920QMX0-F1
#
_cell.length_a   1.000
_cell.length_b   1.000
_cell.length_c   1.000
_cell.angle_alpha   90.00
_cell.angle_beta   90.00
_cell.angle_gamma   90.00
#
_symmetry.space_group_name_H-M   'P 1'
#
loop_
_entity.id
_entity.type
_entity.pdbx_description
1 polymer ?
#
loop_
_entity_poly.entity_id
_entity_poly.type
_entity_poly.pdbx_seq_one_letter_code
_entity_poly.pdbx_strand_id
1 'polypeptide(L)' 'MSFPDKLTLSPLKNISGIVDLPGSKSLSNRILLLSMLAEGHTEIHNYWIAMTPPGGGSP' A
#
# COMPACT_ATOMS: atom_id res chain seq x y z
N MET A 1 -6.62 -0.33 18.54
CA MET A 1 -6.65 1.15 18.65
C MET A 1 -7.45 1.67 17.46
N SER A 2 -8.49 2.49 17.66
CA SER A 2 -9.30 3.06 16.57
C SER A 2 -8.74 4.42 16.17
N PHE A 3 -8.50 4.63 14.88
CA PHE A 3 -8.21 5.96 14.35
C PHE A 3 -9.52 6.74 14.17
N PRO A 4 -9.50 8.09 14.25
CA PRO A 4 -10.67 8.90 13.94
C PRO A 4 -10.98 8.85 12.44
N ASP A 5 -12.27 8.77 12.08
CA ASP A 5 -12.73 8.79 10.68
C ASP A 5 -12.39 10.09 9.94
N LYS A 6 -12.05 11.14 10.69
CA LYS A 6 -11.77 12.46 10.16
C LYS A 6 -10.52 13.06 10.79
N LEU A 7 -9.58 13.43 9.93
CA LEU A 7 -8.43 14.27 10.26
C LEU A 7 -8.68 15.68 9.70
N THR A 8 -8.81 16.68 10.58
CA THR A 8 -8.93 18.08 10.18
C THR A 8 -7.54 18.72 10.25
N LEU A 9 -7.01 19.17 9.11
CA LEU A 9 -5.74 19.88 9.03
C LEU A 9 -5.99 21.38 8.84
N SER A 10 -5.28 22.23 9.59
CA SER A 10 -5.26 23.67 9.35
C SER A 10 -4.51 23.98 8.04
N PRO A 11 -4.83 25.08 7.32
CA PRO A 11 -4.15 25.41 6.08
C PRO A 11 -2.63 25.58 6.28
N LEU A 12 -1.84 24.85 5.49
CA LEU A 12 -0.38 24.95 5.48
C LEU A 12 0.05 25.71 4.23
N LYS A 13 0.88 26.74 4.39
CA LYS A 13 1.37 27.56 3.26
C LYS A 13 2.43 26.85 2.43
N ASN A 14 3.30 26.05 3.07
CA ASN A 14 4.40 25.34 2.44
C ASN A 14 4.66 24.00 3.16
N ILE A 15 5.14 23.00 2.43
CA ILE A 15 5.60 21.70 2.94
C ILE A 15 6.98 21.43 2.31
N SER A 16 7.95 21.00 3.12
CA SER A 16 9.31 20.64 2.67
C SER A 16 9.78 19.40 3.42
N GLY A 17 10.40 18.46 2.70
CA GLY A 17 10.90 17.20 3.26
C GLY A 17 11.13 16.16 2.16
N ILE A 18 11.62 15.00 2.55
CA ILE A 18 11.77 13.82 1.69
C ILE A 18 10.69 12.83 2.14
N VAL A 19 9.90 12.32 1.21
CA VAL A 19 8.88 11.30 1.49
C VAL A 19 9.15 10.07 0.64
N ASP A 20 9.21 8.92 1.29
CA ASP A 20 9.16 7.64 0.60
C ASP A 20 7.72 7.37 0.22
N LEU A 21 7.42 7.50 -1.07
CA LEU A 21 6.09 7.20 -1.59
C LEU A 21 5.88 5.68 -1.53
N PRO A 22 4.83 5.19 -0.83
CA PRO A 22 4.51 3.77 -0.88
C PRO A 22 4.16 3.38 -2.32
N GLY A 23 4.44 2.13 -2.68
CA GLY A 23 4.06 1.58 -3.97
C GLY A 23 2.59 1.84 -4.31
N SER A 24 2.28 2.02 -5.60
CA SER A 24 0.90 2.31 -6.01
C SER A 24 -0.02 1.12 -5.75
N LYS A 25 -1.11 1.33 -5.02
CA LYS A 25 -2.16 0.32 -4.77
C LYS A 25 -2.69 -0.30 -6.06
N SER A 26 -3.02 0.53 -7.07
CA SER A 26 -3.61 0.06 -8.33
C SER A 26 -2.59 -0.68 -9.20
N LEU A 27 -1.33 -0.24 -9.15
CA LEU A 27 -0.23 -0.89 -9.85
C LEU A 27 0.09 -2.25 -9.22
N SER A 28 0.15 -2.31 -7.88
CA SER A 28 0.40 -3.54 -7.12
C SER A 28 -0.67 -4.59 -7.38
N ASN A 29 -1.96 -4.20 -7.41
CA ASN A 29 -3.02 -5.13 -7.76
C ASN A 29 -2.91 -5.66 -9.19
N ARG A 30 -2.56 -4.82 -10.17
CA ARG A 30 -2.38 -5.27 -11.56
C ARG A 30 -1.20 -6.22 -11.68
N ILE A 31 -0.07 -5.88 -11.07
CA ILE A 31 1.12 -6.74 -11.09
C ILE A 31 0.81 -8.08 -10.40
N LEU A 32 0.09 -8.07 -9.28
CA LEU A 32 -0.31 -9.31 -8.59
C LEU A 32 -1.20 -10.20 -9.46
N LEU A 33 -2.22 -9.61 -10.10
CA LEU A 33 -3.09 -10.36 -11.01
C LEU A 33 -2.34 -10.89 -12.24
N LEU A 34 -1.42 -10.10 -12.80
CA LEU A 34 -0.57 -10.54 -13.91
C LEU A 34 0.41 -11.64 -13.49
N SER A 35 0.95 -11.57 -12.27
CA SER A 35 1.83 -12.60 -11.72
C SER A 35 1.15 -13.95 -11.54
N MET A 36 -0.15 -13.95 -11.25
CA MET A 36 -0.97 -15.18 -11.16
C MET A 36 -1.20 -15.84 -12.53
N LEU A 37 -1.08 -15.07 -13.62
CA LEU A 37 -1.25 -15.56 -14.98
C LEU A 37 0.08 -15.95 -15.63
N ALA A 38 1.21 -15.52 -15.06
CA ALA A 38 2.53 -15.83 -15.58
C ALA A 38 2.94 -17.25 -15.19
N GLU A 39 3.52 -17.99 -16.15
CA GLU A 39 4.14 -19.28 -15.87
C GLU A 39 5.50 -19.09 -15.18
N GLY A 40 5.79 -19.89 -14.15
CA GLY A 40 7.06 -19.85 -13.42
C GLY A 40 7.00 -18.98 -12.16
N HIS A 41 8.16 -18.45 -11.74
CA HIS A 41 8.30 -17.70 -10.49
C HIS A 41 8.36 -16.18 -10.77
N THR A 42 7.46 -15.41 -10.14
CA THR A 42 7.47 -13.95 -10.22
C THR A 42 7.84 -13.37 -8.86
N GLU A 43 8.92 -12.59 -8.80
CA GLU A 43 9.35 -11.85 -7.62
C GLU A 43 8.96 -10.38 -7.75
N ILE A 44 8.28 -9.83 -6.73
CA ILE A 44 7.76 -8.45 -6.74
C ILE A 44 8.33 -7.70 -5.52
N HIS A 45 8.99 -6.58 -5.77
CA HIS A 45 9.52 -5.70 -4.73
C HIS A 45 8.66 -4.43 -4.55
N ASN A 46 8.64 -3.89 -3.33
CA ASN A 46 8.00 -2.61 -2.98
C ASN A 46 6.53 -2.46 -3.40
N TYR A 47 5.75 -3.55 -3.31
CA TYR A 47 4.32 -3.53 -3.60
C TYR A 47 3.50 -3.07 -2.38
N TRP A 48 2.35 -2.46 -2.63
CA TRP A 48 1.40 -2.10 -1.59
C TRP A 48 0.11 -2.90 -1.74
N ILE A 49 -0.08 -3.90 -0.87
CA ILE A 49 -1.36 -4.57 -0.68
C ILE A 49 -2.09 -3.82 0.43
N ALA A 50 -3.21 -3.19 0.09
CA ALA A 50 -4.12 -2.77 1.15
C ALA A 50 -4.74 -4.02 1.77
N MET A 51 -5.09 -3.93 3.06
CA MET A 51 -5.73 -4.95 3.88
C MET A 51 -4.87 -6.18 4.20
N THR A 52 -3.95 -6.02 5.16
CA THR A 52 -3.75 -7.04 6.19
C THR A 52 -4.31 -6.48 7.50
N PRO A 53 -5.44 -6.98 8.02
CA PRO A 53 -5.90 -6.60 9.35
C PRO A 53 -4.86 -7.02 10.41
N PRO A 54 -4.69 -6.27 11.52
CA PRO A 54 -3.81 -6.68 12.61
C PRO A 54 -4.44 -7.91 13.28
N GLY A 55 -3.95 -9.10 12.91
CA GLY A 55 -4.48 -10.38 13.41
C GLY A 55 -4.36 -11.54 12.42
N GLY A 56 -3.28 -11.56 11.61
CA GLY A 56 -3.02 -12.63 10.66
C GLY A 56 -2.80 -13.97 11.37
N GLY A 57 -3.85 -14.80 11.42
CA GLY A 57 -3.67 -16.24 11.46
C GLY A 57 -3.21 -16.70 10.09
N SER A 58 -2.02 -17.30 10.05
CA SER A 58 -1.54 -18.08 8.91
C SER A 58 -2.53 -19.21 8.57
N PRO A 59 -2.59 -19.71 7.32
CA PRO A 59 -2.91 -21.11 7.12
C PRO A 59 -1.83 -22.02 7.72
#